data_AF-A0A1D1VJJ6-F1
#
_entry.id   AF-A0A1D1VJJ6-F1
#
_cell.length_a   1.000
_cell.length_b   1.000
_cell.length_c   1.000
_cell.angle_alpha   90.00
_cell.angle_beta   90.00
_cell.angle_gamma   90.00
#
_symmetry.space_group_name_H-M   'P 1'
#
loop_
_entity.id
_entity.type
_entity.pdbx_description
1 polymer ?
#
loop_
_entity_poly.entity_id
_entity_poly.type
_entity_poly.pdbx_seq_one_letter_code
_entity_poly.pdbx_strand_id
1 'polypeptide(L)'
;MAYDLRNDEVCSWTNFLQPSFSLPEINVMSYQQRDSIYFVTVKDILPDTELRVFARLPGSSTLPDEWDASGLMRSSSHTIYV
;
A
#
# COMPACT_ATOMS: atom_id res chain seq x y z
N MET A 1 14.88 10.89 -1.11
CA MET A 1 15.04 10.58 -2.55
C MET A 1 13.66 10.67 -3.20
N ALA A 2 13.57 10.99 -4.49
CA ALA A 2 12.31 11.02 -5.24
C ALA A 2 12.38 9.99 -6.37
N TYR A 3 11.33 9.18 -6.53
CA TYR A 3 11.18 8.25 -7.65
C TYR A 3 10.32 8.90 -8.73
N ASP A 4 10.80 8.91 -9.96
CA ASP A 4 10.01 9.30 -11.12
C ASP A 4 9.30 8.05 -11.67
N LEU A 5 7.98 8.01 -11.56
CA LEU A 5 7.15 6.86 -11.95
C LEU A 5 6.46 7.04 -13.32
N ARG A 6 6.90 8.02 -14.12
CA ARG A 6 6.23 8.42 -15.38
C ARG A 6 6.70 7.65 -16.62
N ASN A 7 7.74 6.83 -16.51
CA ASN A 7 8.30 6.09 -17.65
C ASN A 7 8.03 4.60 -17.49
N ASP A 8 7.00 4.12 -18.19
CA ASP A 8 6.55 2.73 -18.14
C ASP A 8 7.60 1.72 -18.63
N GLU A 9 8.64 2.14 -19.37
CA GLU A 9 9.70 1.25 -19.86
C GLU A 9 10.74 0.91 -18.79
N VAL A 10 10.87 1.75 -17.75
CA VAL A 10 11.86 1.58 -16.68
C VAL A 10 11.24 1.42 -15.30
N CYS A 11 9.93 1.68 -15.17
CA CYS A 11 9.19 1.53 -13.93
C CYS A 11 8.65 0.11 -13.77
N SER A 12 8.59 -0.35 -12.51
CA SER A 12 7.86 -1.56 -12.15
C SER A 12 6.35 -1.31 -12.26
N TRP A 13 5.57 -2.39 -12.35
CA TRP A 13 4.11 -2.42 -12.41
C TRP A 13 3.41 -1.63 -11.28
N THR A 14 4.13 -1.34 -10.20
CA THR A 14 3.61 -0.57 -9.07
C THR A 14 3.27 0.88 -9.43
N ASN A 15 3.75 1.39 -10.57
CA ASN A 15 3.35 2.69 -11.12
C ASN A 15 1.87 2.74 -11.54
N PHE A 16 1.23 1.59 -11.79
CA PHE A 16 -0.19 1.50 -12.17
C PHE A 16 -1.15 1.43 -10.99
N LEU A 17 -0.63 1.31 -9.76
CA LEU A 17 -1.44 1.25 -8.55
C LEU A 17 -2.20 2.56 -8.34
N GLN A 18 -3.51 2.47 -8.10
CA GLN A 18 -4.35 3.66 -7.91
C GLN A 18 -4.30 4.11 -6.45
N PRO A 19 -4.01 5.40 -6.17
CA PRO A 19 -4.14 5.92 -4.82
C PRO A 19 -5.61 5.95 -4.39
N SER A 20 -5.88 5.70 -3.11
CA SER A 20 -7.18 5.97 -2.50
C SER A 20 -7.02 6.58 -1.11
N PHE A 21 -7.93 7.49 -0.79
CA PHE A 21 -8.08 8.11 0.54
C PHE A 21 -9.38 7.64 1.23
N SER A 22 -10.14 6.77 0.56
CA SER A 22 -11.38 6.19 1.06
C SER A 22 -11.06 4.89 1.80
N LEU A 23 -11.25 4.88 3.12
CA LEU A 23 -10.94 3.71 3.98
C LEU A 23 -11.57 2.40 3.50
N PRO A 24 -12.83 2.36 3.02
CA PRO A 24 -13.44 1.14 2.51
C PRO A 24 -12.76 0.58 1.25
N GLU A 25 -12.18 1.45 0.42
CA GLU A 25 -11.60 1.06 -0.87
C GLU A 25 -10.17 0.54 -0.71
N ILE A 26 -9.41 1.09 0.24
CA ILE A 26 -8.00 0.76 0.43
C ILE A 26 -7.84 -0.73 0.76
N ASN A 27 -7.00 -1.40 -0.02
CA ASN A 27 -6.61 -2.81 0.16
C ASN A 27 -5.10 -3.02 0.16
N VAL A 28 -4.32 -1.98 -0.17
CA VAL A 28 -2.86 -1.99 -0.15
C VAL A 28 -2.36 -0.76 0.63
N MET A 29 -1.30 -0.93 1.40
CA MET A 29 -0.58 0.16 2.06
C MET A 29 0.86 0.19 1.59
N SER A 30 1.37 1.37 1.26
CA SER A 30 2.79 1.56 0.96
C SER A 30 3.53 2.10 2.18
N TYR A 31 4.78 1.66 2.35
CA TYR A 31 5.68 2.18 3.38
C TYR A 31 7.12 2.21 2.88
N GLN A 32 7.89 3.15 3.40
CA GLN A 32 9.33 3.21 3.11
C GLN A 32 10.09 2.35 4.12
N GLN A 33 11.00 1.51 3.62
CA GLN A 33 11.97 0.81 4.43
C GLN A 33 13.35 0.96 3.78
N ARG A 34 14.28 1.62 4.50
CA ARG A 34 15.58 2.06 3.97
C ARG A 34 15.38 2.96 2.73
N ASP A 35 16.00 2.59 1.61
CA ASP A 35 15.99 3.32 0.34
C ASP A 35 15.04 2.70 -0.69
N SER A 36 13.97 2.04 -0.23
CA SER A 36 12.96 1.40 -1.08
C SER A 36 11.54 1.61 -0.54
N ILE A 37 10.57 1.57 -1.45
CA ILE A 37 9.14 1.61 -1.15
C ILE A 37 8.56 0.21 -1.31
N TYR A 38 7.85 -0.26 -0.29
CA TYR A 38 7.21 -1.56 -0.25
C TYR A 38 5.69 -1.42 -0.18
N PHE A 39 5.00 -2.45 -0.65
CA PHE A 39 3.54 -2.53 -0.63
C PHE A 39 3.11 -3.79 0.13
N VAL A 40 2.15 -3.63 1.04
CA VAL A 40 1.57 -4.74 1.81
C VAL A 40 0.06 -4.71 1.69
N THR A 41 -0.55 -5.89 1.62
CA THR A 41 -2.00 -6.01 1.68
C THR A 41 -2.47 -5.74 3.10
N VAL A 42 -3.56 -4.99 3.24
CA VAL A 42 -4.20 -4.75 4.56
C VAL A 42 -5.43 -5.63 4.78
N LYS A 43 -5.93 -6.25 3.71
CA LYS A 43 -7.03 -7.22 3.71
C LYS A 43 -6.87 -8.18 2.53
N ASP A 44 -7.61 -9.28 2.55
CA ASP A 44 -7.62 -10.23 1.44
C ASP A 44 -8.12 -9.57 0.15
N ILE A 45 -7.47 -9.89 -0.96
CA ILE A 45 -7.76 -9.33 -2.28
C ILE A 45 -8.33 -10.43 -3.15
N LEU A 46 -9.61 -10.30 -3.51
CA LEU A 46 -10.26 -11.24 -4.41
C LEU A 46 -9.76 -11.03 -5.85
N PRO A 47 -9.83 -12.06 -6.71
CA PRO A 47 -9.60 -11.88 -8.16
C PRO A 47 -10.44 -10.71 -8.71
N ASP A 48 -9.90 -10.03 -9.72
CA ASP A 48 -10.54 -8.89 -10.39
C ASP A 48 -10.81 -7.66 -9.48
N THR A 49 -10.22 -7.63 -8.27
CA THR A 49 -10.27 -6.47 -7.38
C THR A 49 -9.15 -5.49 -7.73
N GLU A 50 -9.51 -4.23 -7.94
CA GLU A 50 -8.56 -3.16 -8.18
C GLU A 50 -7.73 -2.84 -6.94
N LEU A 51 -6.41 -2.69 -7.11
CA LEU A 51 -5.50 -2.34 -6.02
C LEU A 51 -5.57 -0.84 -5.71
N ARG A 52 -5.95 -0.51 -4.48
CA ARG A 52 -6.15 0.84 -3.96
C ARG A 52 -5.18 1.09 -2.82
N VAL A 53 -4.22 1.98 -3.06
CA VAL A 53 -3.05 2.20 -2.20
C VAL A 53 -3.22 3.43 -1.32
N PHE A 54 -2.86 3.29 -0.05
CA PHE A 54 -2.63 4.39 0.86
C PHE A 54 -1.16 4.48 1.27
N ALA A 55 -0.58 5.68 1.21
CA ALA A 55 0.82 5.90 1.59
C ALA A 55 0.96 6.17 3.09
N ARG A 56 1.67 5.29 3.79
CA ARG A 56 2.01 5.50 5.19
C ARG A 56 3.12 6.55 5.30
N LEU A 57 2.84 7.63 6.03
CA LEU A 57 3.83 8.67 6.28
C LEU A 57 4.89 8.20 7.30
N PRO A 58 6.18 8.56 7.11
CA PRO A 58 7.23 8.29 8.08
C PRO A 58 6.90 8.94 9.43
N GLY A 59 7.03 8.19 10.52
CA GLY A 59 6.69 8.69 11.87
C GLY A 59 5.19 8.76 12.18
N SER A 60 4.32 8.43 11.22
CA SER A 60 2.89 8.22 11.50
C SER A 60 2.72 6.93 12.30
N SER A 61 2.47 7.08 13.60
CA SER A 61 1.95 6.01 14.46
C SER A 61 0.49 5.71 14.12
N THR A 62 -0.22 6.68 13.55
CA THR A 62 -1.60 6.54 13.11
C THR A 62 -1.63 5.79 11.78
N LEU A 63 -1.96 4.51 11.87
CA LEU A 63 -2.88 3.94 10.89
C LEU A 63 -4.21 4.71 11.04
N PRO A 64 -5.07 4.75 10.02
CA PRO A 64 -6.46 5.14 10.24
C PRO A 64 -7.00 4.40 11.47
N ASP A 65 -7.55 5.12 12.44
CA ASP A 65 -7.94 4.55 13.75
C ASP A 65 -8.82 3.29 13.59
N GLU A 66 -9.59 3.24 12.51
CA GLU A 66 -10.44 2.12 12.11
C GLU A 66 -9.67 0.82 11.75
N TRP A 67 -8.44 0.91 11.24
CA TRP A 67 -7.59 -0.25 10.90
C TRP A 67 -6.86 -0.85 12.10
N ASP A 68 -6.56 -0.02 13.10
CA ASP A 68 -5.99 -0.51 14.36
C ASP A 68 -7.08 -1.21 15.19
N ALA A 69 -8.29 -0.63 15.22
CA ALA A 69 -9.46 -1.18 15.91
C ALA A 69 -9.99 -2.49 15.28
N SER A 70 -9.87 -2.66 13.96
CA SER A 70 -10.35 -3.85 13.24
C SER A 70 -9.38 -5.03 13.24
N GLY A 71 -8.16 -4.88 13.78
CA GLY A 71 -7.15 -5.95 13.78
C GLY A 71 -6.73 -6.42 12.38
N LEU A 72 -7.03 -5.63 11.33
CA LEU A 72 -6.81 -5.97 9.92
C LEU A 72 -5.34 -6.33 9.64
N MET A 73 -4.42 -5.63 10.31
CA MET A 73 -2.97 -5.88 10.21
C MET A 73 -2.50 -7.15 10.95
N ARG A 74 -3.30 -7.74 11.84
CA ARG A 74 -2.90 -8.92 12.62
C ARG A 74 -3.19 -10.25 11.91
N SER A 75 -3.98 -10.24 10.83
CA SER A 75 -4.54 -11.49 10.26
C SER A 75 -3.94 -11.97 8.93
N SER A 76 -3.33 -11.12 8.10
CA SER A 76 -2.79 -11.57 6.78
C SER A 76 -1.85 -10.54 6.17
N SER A 77 -0.67 -10.33 6.76
CA SER A 77 0.37 -9.50 6.16
C SER A 77 1.15 -10.30 5.12
N HIS A 78 0.68 -10.33 3.88
CA HIS A 78 1.50 -10.81 2.76
C HIS A 78 2.27 -9.62 2.19
N THR A 79 3.60 -9.67 2.32
CA THR A 79 4.48 -8.68 1.69
C THR A 79 4.53 -8.96 0.20
N ILE A 80 4.13 -7.96 -0.60
CA ILE A 80 4.35 -8.00 -2.05
C ILE A 80 5.81 -7.59 -2.26
N TYR A 81 6.65 -8.59 -2.54
CA TYR A 81 8.05 -8.36 -2.87
C TYR A 81 8.18 -7.83 -4.30
N VAL A 82 9.03 -6.81 -4.47
CA VAL A 82 9.48 -6.28 -5.77
C VAL A 82 10.99 -6.20 -5.74
#